data_AF-A0A1G7H292-F1
#
_entry.id   AF-A0A1G7H292-F1
#
_cell.length_a   1.000
_cell.length_b   1.000
_cell.length_c   1.000
_cell.angle_alpha   90.00
_cell.angle_beta   90.00
_cell.angle_gamma   90.00
#
_symmetry.space_group_name_H-M   'P 1'
#
loop_
_entity.id
_entity.type
_entity.pdbx_description
1 polymer ?
#
loop_
_entity_poly.entity_id
_entity_poly.type
_entity_poly.pdbx_seq_one_letter_code
_entity_poly.pdbx_strand_id
1 'polypeptide(L)'
;METDNKTYYEEIDIVKGFAIFLAVLGHSFPDAEKGWYIIGQDSFAHFVMEWIYSFHMPVFFMFAGFLFIPRTGRFDIKTNLLKRFKRLMVPYLFFSLIYILGKTIGSSVANHPLSPNYFVDMLFGKSPAGGCWFLWVLFVMAVVCVLAKKLGTYWLFVMSILMYILYYIDKSWMIGKIDLVFYDFIWFALGGVLAKHYVPTKKILDRAYIGIFTTYMLAVL
;
A
#
# COMPACT_ATOMS: atom_id res chain seq x y z
N MET A 1 25.91 18.75 8.89
CA MET A 1 24.91 18.06 8.05
C MET A 1 25.29 16.59 8.05
N GLU A 2 24.62 15.78 8.86
CA GLU A 2 24.85 14.33 8.89
C GLU A 2 24.36 13.75 7.56
N THR A 3 25.26 13.10 6.81
CA THR A 3 24.93 12.44 5.56
C THR A 3 24.00 11.27 5.86
N ASP A 4 22.73 11.38 5.42
CA ASP A 4 21.70 10.33 5.56
C ASP A 4 22.15 9.10 4.77
N ASN A 5 22.83 8.17 5.45
CA ASN A 5 23.17 6.87 4.88
C ASN A 5 21.86 6.09 4.69
N LYS A 6 21.24 6.25 3.53
CA LYS A 6 20.01 5.56 3.16
C LYS A 6 20.28 4.07 3.15
N THR A 7 19.72 3.37 4.14
CA THR A 7 19.75 1.91 4.15
C THR A 7 18.94 1.39 2.97
N TYR A 8 19.64 0.75 2.04
CA TYR A 8 19.08 0.07 0.88
C TYR A 8 18.73 -1.37 1.26
N TYR A 9 17.59 -1.86 0.79
CA TYR A 9 17.12 -3.21 1.02
C TYR A 9 16.76 -3.81 -0.33
N GLU A 10 17.68 -4.58 -0.91
CA GLU A 10 17.55 -5.15 -2.25
C GLU A 10 16.32 -6.07 -2.35
N GLU A 11 16.09 -6.87 -1.32
CA GLU A 11 14.99 -7.82 -1.24
C GLU A 11 13.63 -7.10 -1.30
N ILE A 12 13.55 -5.93 -0.65
CA ILE A 12 12.34 -5.11 -0.64
C ILE A 12 12.08 -4.53 -2.03
N ASP A 13 13.12 -4.16 -2.77
CA ASP A 13 12.95 -3.60 -4.12
C ASP A 13 12.57 -4.67 -5.15
N ILE A 14 13.09 -5.89 -5.02
CA ILE A 14 12.64 -7.06 -5.81
C ILE A 14 11.15 -7.33 -5.55
N VAL A 15 10.72 -7.40 -4.28
CA VAL A 15 9.32 -7.71 -3.97
C VAL A 15 8.38 -6.59 -4.42
N LYS A 16 8.78 -5.32 -4.29
CA LYS A 16 8.01 -4.20 -4.89
C LYS A 16 7.89 -4.34 -6.40
N GLY A 17 8.98 -4.64 -7.09
CA GLY A 17 8.97 -4.84 -8.55
C GLY A 17 8.00 -5.96 -8.95
N PHE A 18 8.04 -7.08 -8.24
CA PHE A 18 7.11 -8.19 -8.46
C PHE A 18 5.65 -7.80 -8.17
N ALA A 19 5.39 -7.07 -7.08
CA ALA A 19 4.04 -6.59 -6.75
C ALA A 19 3.51 -5.60 -7.80
N ILE A 20 4.36 -4.73 -8.37
CA ILE A 20 3.99 -3.82 -9.47
C ILE A 20 3.65 -4.63 -10.72
N PHE A 21 4.49 -5.60 -11.06
CA PHE A 21 4.22 -6.49 -12.20
C PHE A 21 2.87 -7.20 -12.07
N LEU A 22 2.58 -7.75 -10.88
CA LEU A 22 1.30 -8.40 -10.60
C LEU A 22 0.12 -7.44 -10.66
N ALA A 23 0.26 -6.20 -10.17
CA ALA A 23 -0.80 -5.19 -10.29
C ALA A 23 -1.11 -4.88 -11.76
N VAL A 24 -0.08 -4.70 -12.60
CA VAL A 24 -0.24 -4.51 -14.05
C VAL A 24 -0.92 -5.73 -14.69
N LEU A 25 -0.52 -6.93 -14.29
CA LEU A 25 -1.13 -8.18 -14.78
C LEU A 25 -2.61 -8.24 -14.38
N GLY A 26 -2.95 -7.90 -13.13
CA GLY A 26 -4.33 -7.88 -12.62
C GLY A 26 -5.22 -6.87 -13.35
N HIS A 27 -4.69 -5.70 -13.71
CA HIS A 27 -5.41 -4.68 -14.50
C HIS A 27 -5.40 -4.95 -16.01
N SER A 28 -4.62 -5.92 -16.49
CA SER A 28 -4.64 -6.33 -17.91
C SER A 28 -5.85 -7.18 -18.25
N PHE A 29 -6.48 -7.80 -17.24
CA PHE A 29 -7.77 -8.45 -17.41
C PHE A 29 -8.89 -7.40 -17.46
N PRO A 30 -9.95 -7.60 -18.28
CA PRO A 30 -11.06 -6.68 -18.40
C PRO A 30 -11.61 -6.24 -17.04
N ASP A 31 -11.63 -4.92 -16.80
CA ASP A 31 -12.19 -4.34 -15.58
C ASP A 31 -13.62 -4.85 -15.35
N ALA A 32 -13.92 -5.17 -14.09
CA ALA A 32 -15.20 -5.68 -13.59
C ALA A 32 -16.42 -4.82 -13.99
N GLU A 33 -16.19 -3.59 -14.46
CA GLU A 33 -17.23 -2.67 -14.89
C GLU A 33 -17.95 -3.07 -16.20
N LYS A 34 -17.35 -3.88 -17.08
CA LYS A 34 -18.08 -4.53 -18.20
C LYS A 34 -18.72 -5.86 -17.80
N GLY A 35 -18.83 -6.08 -16.50
CA GLY A 35 -19.41 -7.27 -15.92
C GLY A 35 -18.40 -8.41 -15.92
N TRP A 36 -18.41 -9.10 -14.80
CA TRP A 36 -18.10 -10.52 -14.62
C TRP A 36 -18.79 -11.50 -15.61
N TYR A 37 -19.29 -10.97 -16.72
CA TYR A 37 -20.05 -11.62 -17.77
C TYR A 37 -19.18 -12.01 -18.95
N ILE A 38 -18.03 -11.32 -19.17
CA ILE A 38 -17.05 -11.71 -20.19
C ILE A 38 -16.13 -12.83 -19.66
N ILE A 39 -15.86 -12.78 -18.35
CA ILE A 39 -15.03 -13.70 -17.59
C ILE A 39 -15.93 -14.25 -16.49
N GLY A 40 -16.50 -15.45 -16.69
CA GLY A 40 -17.43 -16.03 -15.73
C GLY A 40 -16.82 -16.16 -14.32
N GLN A 41 -17.67 -16.18 -13.28
CA GLN A 41 -17.24 -16.31 -11.88
C GLN A 41 -16.30 -17.49 -11.64
N ASP A 42 -16.54 -18.59 -12.36
CA ASP A 42 -15.78 -19.82 -12.23
C ASP A 42 -14.59 -19.91 -13.20
N SER A 43 -14.27 -18.82 -13.89
CA SER A 43 -13.18 -18.82 -14.87
C SER A 43 -11.81 -18.72 -14.20
N PHE A 44 -10.80 -19.32 -14.85
CA PHE A 44 -9.41 -19.24 -14.40
C PHE A 44 -8.88 -17.81 -14.31
N ALA A 45 -9.30 -16.93 -15.24
CA ALA A 45 -8.88 -15.52 -15.20
C ALA A 45 -9.44 -14.79 -13.98
N HIS A 46 -10.68 -15.10 -13.57
CA HIS A 46 -11.24 -14.55 -12.34
C HIS A 46 -10.47 -15.02 -11.09
N PHE A 47 -10.17 -16.33 -11.00
CA PHE A 47 -9.33 -16.88 -9.93
C PHE A 47 -7.95 -16.21 -9.86
N VAL A 48 -7.27 -16.03 -11.00
CA VAL A 48 -5.96 -15.36 -11.07
C VAL A 48 -6.07 -13.91 -10.58
N MET A 49 -7.14 -13.19 -10.92
CA MET A 49 -7.37 -11.85 -10.40
C MET A 49 -7.55 -11.85 -8.88
N GLU A 50 -8.48 -12.62 -8.33
CA GLU A 50 -8.67 -12.66 -6.86
C GLU A 50 -7.39 -13.02 -6.13
N TRP A 51 -6.65 -14.00 -6.65
CA TRP A 51 -5.36 -14.40 -6.12
C TRP A 51 -4.36 -13.25 -6.14
N ILE A 52 -4.21 -12.53 -7.26
CA ILE A 52 -3.33 -11.35 -7.34
C ILE A 52 -3.76 -10.28 -6.32
N TYR A 53 -5.06 -9.96 -6.26
CA TYR A 53 -5.61 -8.91 -5.40
C TYR A 53 -5.55 -9.27 -3.90
N SER A 54 -5.49 -10.56 -3.55
CA SER A 54 -5.44 -11.00 -2.16
C SER A 54 -4.12 -10.68 -1.45
N PHE A 55 -3.03 -10.44 -2.19
CA PHE A 55 -1.73 -10.18 -1.56
C PHE A 55 -0.97 -8.98 -2.11
N HIS A 56 -1.13 -8.56 -3.37
CA HIS A 56 -0.28 -7.46 -3.89
C HIS A 56 -0.52 -6.14 -3.13
N MET A 57 -1.78 -5.79 -2.83
CA MET A 57 -2.12 -4.59 -2.05
C MET A 57 -1.62 -4.69 -0.59
N PRO A 58 -1.91 -5.76 0.16
CA PRO A 58 -1.30 -5.99 1.48
C PRO A 58 0.22 -5.81 1.50
N VAL A 59 0.92 -6.36 0.51
CA VAL A 59 2.38 -6.27 0.39
C VAL A 59 2.85 -4.82 0.21
N PHE A 60 2.18 -4.03 -0.64
CA PHE A 60 2.51 -2.60 -0.80
C PHE A 60 2.32 -1.83 0.50
N PHE A 61 1.20 -2.02 1.20
CA PHE A 61 0.94 -1.36 2.48
C PHE A 61 1.96 -1.78 3.54
N MET A 62 2.29 -3.06 3.61
CA MET A 62 3.28 -3.60 4.52
C MET A 62 4.67 -2.98 4.29
N PHE A 63 5.17 -2.92 3.06
CA PHE A 63 6.46 -2.28 2.81
C PHE A 63 6.43 -0.76 3.01
N ALA A 64 5.31 -0.11 2.72
CA ALA A 64 5.15 1.30 3.01
C ALA A 64 5.29 1.58 4.52
N GLY A 65 4.64 0.76 5.36
CA GLY A 65 4.73 0.82 6.81
C GLY A 65 6.11 0.47 7.34
N PHE A 66 6.74 -0.58 6.80
CA PHE A 66 8.11 -0.99 7.10
C PHE A 66 9.11 0.16 6.92
N LEU A 67 8.99 0.88 5.81
CA LEU A 67 9.88 2.01 5.52
C LEU A 67 9.49 3.27 6.29
N PHE A 68 8.22 3.42 6.67
CA PHE A 68 7.72 4.66 7.24
C PHE A 68 7.82 4.72 8.76
N ILE A 69 7.28 3.73 9.46
CA ILE A 69 7.07 3.75 10.91
C ILE A 69 8.38 3.92 11.71
N PRO A 70 9.51 3.28 11.36
CA PRO A 70 10.78 3.53 12.06
C PRO A 70 11.32 4.95 11.90
N ARG A 71 10.88 5.67 10.86
CA ARG A 71 11.38 7.00 10.50
C ARG A 71 10.44 8.12 10.96
N THR A 72 9.32 7.81 11.60
CA THR A 72 8.29 8.80 11.97
C THR A 72 8.79 9.82 12.99
N GLY A 73 9.74 9.45 13.84
CA GLY A 73 10.35 10.32 14.85
C GLY A 73 11.52 11.19 14.34
N ARG A 74 11.98 11.01 13.09
CA ARG A 74 13.18 11.72 12.57
C ARG A 74 12.96 13.20 12.27
N PHE A 75 11.71 13.61 12.03
CA PHE A 75 11.36 14.98 11.68
C PHE A 75 10.22 15.47 12.58
N ASP A 76 10.06 16.78 12.70
CA ASP A 76 8.86 17.37 13.28
C ASP A 76 7.61 17.00 12.47
N ILE A 77 6.43 17.17 13.08
CA ILE A 77 5.15 16.77 12.49
C ILE A 77 4.93 17.45 11.13
N LYS A 78 5.17 18.76 11.04
CA LYS A 78 4.94 19.55 9.82
C LYS A 78 5.85 19.07 8.69
N THR A 79 7.14 18.93 8.96
CA THR A 79 8.11 18.46 7.95
C THR A 79 7.81 17.05 7.49
N ASN A 80 7.43 16.15 8.40
CA ASN A 80 7.09 14.77 8.05
C ASN A 80 5.85 14.73 7.13
N LEU A 81 4.77 15.40 7.53
CA LEU A 81 3.53 15.46 6.73
C LEU A 81 3.74 16.11 5.36
N LEU A 82 4.51 17.21 5.28
CA LEU A 82 4.79 17.89 4.01
C LEU A 82 5.57 16.99 3.04
N LYS A 83 6.57 16.25 3.55
CA LYS A 83 7.32 15.28 2.73
C LYS A 83 6.41 14.16 2.21
N ARG A 84 5.46 13.67 3.03
CA ARG A 84 4.50 12.64 2.60
C ARG A 84 3.47 13.18 1.62
N PHE A 85 2.97 14.38 1.85
CA PHE A 85 2.05 15.07 0.95
C PHE A 85 2.69 15.21 -0.44
N LYS A 86 3.91 15.75 -0.54
CA LYS A 86 4.63 15.88 -1.82
C LYS A 86 4.85 14.54 -2.52
N ARG A 87 5.12 13.48 -1.76
CA ARG A 87 5.41 12.16 -2.34
C ARG A 87 4.15 11.40 -2.79
N LEU A 88 3.02 11.59 -2.11
CA LEU A 88 1.81 10.79 -2.33
C LEU A 88 0.70 11.61 -2.97
N MET A 89 0.39 12.77 -2.40
CA MET A 89 -0.72 13.60 -2.85
C MET A 89 -0.43 14.34 -4.15
N VAL A 90 0.82 14.74 -4.41
CA VAL A 90 1.14 15.39 -5.70
C VAL A 90 0.93 14.42 -6.89
N PRO A 91 1.48 13.19 -6.88
CA PRO A 91 1.16 12.22 -7.93
C PRO A 91 -0.33 11.89 -8.01
N TYR A 92 -1.00 11.72 -6.86
CA TYR A 92 -2.44 11.49 -6.80
C TYR A 92 -3.24 12.59 -7.51
N LEU A 93 -2.94 13.86 -7.21
CA LEU A 93 -3.61 15.02 -7.79
C LEU A 93 -3.32 15.12 -9.30
N PHE A 94 -2.06 14.91 -9.68
CA PHE A 94 -1.61 14.99 -11.05
C PHE A 94 -2.31 13.97 -11.96
N PHE A 95 -2.30 12.68 -11.59
CA PHE A 95 -2.96 11.64 -12.39
C PHE A 95 -4.47 11.79 -12.41
N SER A 96 -5.09 12.19 -11.29
CA SER A 96 -6.53 12.47 -11.24
C SER A 96 -6.92 13.58 -12.22
N LEU A 97 -6.14 14.67 -12.28
CA LEU A 97 -6.39 15.78 -13.20
C LEU A 97 -6.23 15.35 -14.66
N ILE A 98 -5.20 14.56 -14.98
CA ILE A 98 -5.02 14.00 -16.32
C ILE A 98 -6.23 13.14 -16.71
N TYR A 99 -6.73 12.31 -15.81
CA TYR A 99 -7.91 11.48 -16.06
C TYR A 99 -9.18 12.31 -16.27
N ILE A 100 -9.37 13.39 -15.49
CA ILE A 100 -10.48 14.32 -15.68
C ILE A 100 -10.41 14.94 -17.08
N LEU A 101 -9.24 15.44 -17.49
CA LEU A 101 -9.05 16.02 -18.82
C LEU A 101 -9.35 15.00 -19.92
N GLY A 102 -8.77 13.80 -19.82
CA GLY A 102 -8.99 12.71 -20.78
C GLY A 102 -10.46 12.31 -20.89
N LYS A 103 -11.16 12.14 -19.77
CA LYS A 103 -12.60 11.81 -19.75
C LYS A 103 -13.49 12.96 -20.22
N THR A 104 -13.06 14.21 -20.07
CA THR A 104 -13.81 15.38 -20.57
C THR A 104 -13.73 15.45 -22.10
N ILE A 105 -12.54 15.30 -22.66
CA ILE A 105 -12.30 15.31 -24.12
C ILE A 105 -12.95 14.09 -24.78
N GLY A 106 -12.77 12.91 -24.19
CA GLY A 106 -13.32 11.64 -24.69
C GLY A 106 -14.69 11.29 -24.13
N SER A 107 -15.48 12.27 -23.68
CA SER A 107 -16.75 12.04 -22.97
C SER A 107 -17.75 11.21 -23.78
N SER A 108 -17.71 11.27 -25.11
CA SER A 108 -18.57 10.48 -26.01
C SER A 108 -18.20 9.00 -26.11
N VAL A 109 -16.99 8.61 -25.70
CA VAL A 109 -16.46 7.22 -25.79
C VAL A 109 -16.13 6.65 -24.41
N ALA A 110 -16.28 7.44 -23.34
CA ALA A 110 -15.99 7.02 -21.98
C ALA A 110 -17.00 5.98 -21.50
N ASN A 111 -16.51 4.78 -21.13
CA ASN A 111 -17.37 3.73 -20.57
C ASN A 111 -17.93 4.11 -19.18
N HIS A 112 -17.26 5.03 -18.45
CA HIS A 112 -17.65 5.48 -17.12
C HIS A 112 -17.66 7.00 -17.05
N PRO A 113 -18.84 7.64 -16.93
CA PRO A 113 -18.95 9.08 -16.84
C PRO A 113 -18.25 9.62 -15.59
N LEU A 114 -17.83 10.88 -15.63
CA LEU A 114 -17.31 11.57 -14.46
C LEU A 114 -18.43 11.78 -13.43
N SER A 115 -18.14 11.50 -12.16
CA SER A 115 -19.04 11.84 -11.06
C SER A 115 -19.30 13.35 -11.05
N PRO A 116 -20.54 13.83 -10.88
CA PRO A 116 -20.83 15.27 -10.78
C PRO A 116 -20.03 15.98 -9.67
N ASN A 117 -19.65 15.25 -8.62
CA ASN A 117 -18.93 15.76 -7.46
C ASN A 117 -17.48 15.27 -7.41
N TYR A 118 -16.85 15.03 -8.57
CA TYR A 118 -15.53 14.41 -8.66
C TYR A 118 -14.45 15.10 -7.82
N PHE A 119 -14.53 16.42 -7.60
CA PHE A 119 -13.60 17.15 -6.71
C PHE A 119 -13.80 16.78 -5.23
N VAL A 120 -15.04 16.62 -4.78
CA VAL A 120 -15.36 16.20 -3.40
C VAL A 120 -14.98 14.74 -3.21
N ASP A 121 -15.32 13.87 -4.17
CA ASP A 121 -14.96 12.45 -4.18
C ASP A 121 -13.43 12.26 -4.03
N MET A 122 -12.67 13.10 -4.72
CA MET A 122 -11.21 13.11 -4.66
C MET A 122 -10.66 13.50 -3.26
N LEU A 123 -11.32 14.39 -2.52
CA LEU A 123 -10.92 14.70 -1.14
C LEU A 123 -11.03 13.47 -0.23
N PHE A 124 -11.96 12.57 -0.55
CA PHE A 124 -12.22 11.33 0.19
C PHE A 124 -11.62 10.09 -0.49
N GLY A 125 -10.61 10.27 -1.36
CA GLY A 125 -9.84 9.17 -1.95
C GLY A 125 -10.50 8.47 -3.14
N LYS A 126 -11.72 8.87 -3.53
CA LYS A 126 -12.40 8.38 -4.75
C LYS A 126 -11.89 9.16 -5.97
N SER A 127 -10.66 8.85 -6.37
CA SER A 127 -10.02 9.44 -7.55
C SER A 127 -10.70 9.03 -8.86
N PRO A 128 -10.91 9.95 -9.82
CA PRO A 128 -11.32 9.60 -11.19
C PRO A 128 -10.33 8.69 -11.92
N ALA A 129 -9.04 8.77 -11.55
CA ALA A 129 -8.04 7.78 -11.91
C ALA A 129 -8.17 6.60 -10.95
N GLY A 130 -8.90 5.57 -11.36
CA GLY A 130 -9.34 4.44 -10.51
C GLY A 130 -8.22 3.83 -9.68
N GLY A 131 -7.04 3.59 -10.27
CA GLY A 131 -5.89 3.00 -9.58
C GLY A 131 -5.18 3.89 -8.55
N CYS A 132 -5.50 5.19 -8.44
CA CYS A 132 -4.75 6.10 -7.55
C CYS A 132 -5.20 6.09 -6.09
N TRP A 133 -6.28 5.37 -5.75
CA TRP A 133 -6.87 5.38 -4.41
C TRP A 133 -5.86 5.05 -3.29
N PHE A 134 -4.91 4.13 -3.54
CA PHE A 134 -3.97 3.68 -2.52
C PHE A 134 -2.98 4.76 -2.08
N LEU A 135 -2.68 5.74 -2.95
CA LEU A 135 -1.81 6.88 -2.60
C LEU A 135 -2.47 7.75 -1.53
N TRP A 136 -3.77 7.97 -1.67
CA TRP A 136 -4.57 8.71 -0.68
C TRP A 136 -4.64 7.93 0.63
N VAL A 137 -4.92 6.63 0.58
CA VAL A 137 -4.96 5.76 1.76
C VAL A 137 -3.62 5.77 2.51
N LEU A 138 -2.50 5.60 1.81
CA LEU A 138 -1.15 5.69 2.39
C LEU A 138 -0.88 7.04 3.02
N PHE A 139 -1.38 8.13 2.44
CA PHE A 139 -1.23 9.47 3.00
C PHE A 139 -2.00 9.59 4.32
N VAL A 140 -3.25 9.13 4.38
CA VAL A 140 -4.06 9.14 5.61
C VAL A 140 -3.42 8.27 6.70
N MET A 141 -2.97 7.06 6.36
CA MET A 141 -2.23 6.21 7.31
C MET A 141 -0.96 6.89 7.83
N ALA A 142 -0.25 7.60 6.96
CA ALA A 142 0.93 8.36 7.37
C ALA A 142 0.56 9.50 8.34
N VAL A 143 -0.56 10.20 8.11
CA VAL A 143 -1.09 11.20 9.05
C VAL A 143 -1.39 10.57 10.40
N VAL A 144 -2.15 9.47 10.43
CA VAL A 144 -2.49 8.73 11.65
C VAL A 144 -1.23 8.37 12.43
N CYS A 145 -0.24 7.75 11.78
CA CYS A 145 1.02 7.37 12.42
C CYS A 145 1.84 8.55 12.94
N VAL A 146 1.84 9.70 12.26
CA VAL A 146 2.56 10.91 12.73
C VAL A 146 1.89 11.50 13.97
N LEU A 147 0.56 11.57 13.99
CA LEU A 147 -0.21 12.05 15.13
C LEU A 147 -0.09 11.08 16.32
N ALA A 148 -0.14 9.78 16.04
CA ALA A 148 -0.03 8.70 17.01
C ALA A 148 1.43 8.29 17.29
N LYS A 149 2.43 9.10 16.91
CA LYS A 149 3.86 8.73 17.03
C LYS A 149 4.30 8.36 18.46
N LYS A 150 3.59 8.87 19.48
CA LYS A 150 3.86 8.59 20.89
C LYS A 150 3.41 7.19 21.35
N LEU A 151 2.46 6.55 20.66
CA LEU A 151 1.96 5.23 21.03
C LEU A 151 3.02 4.13 20.82
N GLY A 152 3.95 4.34 19.89
CA GLY A 152 4.95 3.32 19.52
C GLY A 152 4.36 2.21 18.65
N THR A 153 5.24 1.45 17.99
CA THR A 153 4.88 0.52 16.91
C THR A 153 3.90 -0.59 17.31
N TYR A 154 4.03 -1.18 18.50
CA TYR A 154 3.15 -2.28 18.91
C TYR A 154 1.73 -1.79 19.20
N TRP A 155 1.58 -0.61 19.81
CA TRP A 155 0.27 0.00 20.01
C TRP A 155 -0.37 0.46 18.71
N LEU A 156 0.43 0.93 17.73
CA LEU A 156 -0.08 1.16 16.37
C LEU A 156 -0.63 -0.13 15.73
N PHE A 157 -0.01 -1.28 16.00
CA PHE A 157 -0.49 -2.58 15.54
C PHE A 157 -1.75 -3.05 16.28
N VAL A 158 -1.85 -2.84 17.60
CA VAL A 158 -3.11 -3.09 18.32
C VAL A 158 -4.24 -2.20 17.80
N MET A 159 -3.96 -0.91 17.58
CA MET A 159 -4.91 0.03 17.00
C MET A 159 -5.37 -0.40 15.60
N SER A 160 -4.47 -0.94 14.78
CA SER A 160 -4.84 -1.41 13.44
C SER A 160 -5.72 -2.66 13.47
N ILE A 161 -5.53 -3.57 14.44
CA ILE A 161 -6.43 -4.70 14.66
C ILE A 161 -7.83 -4.20 15.04
N LEU A 162 -7.93 -3.21 15.93
CA LEU A 162 -9.22 -2.62 16.31
C LEU A 162 -9.92 -1.97 15.11
N MET A 163 -9.17 -1.23 14.28
CA MET A 163 -9.71 -0.65 13.04
C MET A 163 -10.20 -1.72 12.05
N TYR A 164 -9.44 -2.81 11.90
CA TYR A 164 -9.84 -3.94 11.06
C TYR A 164 -11.12 -4.60 11.56
N ILE A 165 -11.27 -4.79 12.88
CA ILE A 165 -12.51 -5.32 13.47
C ILE A 165 -13.69 -4.35 13.22
N LEU A 166 -13.49 -3.05 13.44
CA LEU A 166 -14.53 -2.03 13.21
C LEU A 166 -15.02 -1.99 11.76
N TYR A 167 -14.13 -2.25 10.78
CA TYR A 167 -14.50 -2.37 9.37
C TYR A 167 -15.58 -3.44 9.12
N TYR A 168 -15.51 -4.59 9.81
CA TYR A 168 -16.50 -5.67 9.67
C TYR A 168 -17.76 -5.47 10.50
N ILE A 169 -17.71 -4.63 11.56
CA ILE A 169 -18.87 -4.35 12.41
C ILE A 169 -19.82 -3.38 11.71
N ASP A 170 -19.31 -2.21 11.30
CA ASP A 170 -20.12 -1.19 10.64
C ASP A 170 -19.24 -0.25 9.80
N LYS A 171 -19.42 -0.32 8.48
CA LYS A 171 -18.76 0.55 7.50
C LYS A 171 -19.63 1.69 6.97
N SER A 172 -20.89 1.80 7.41
CA SER A 172 -21.88 2.74 6.85
C SER A 172 -21.46 4.21 6.97
N TRP A 173 -20.72 4.55 8.02
CA TRP A 173 -20.21 5.90 8.30
C TRP A 173 -18.84 6.18 7.65
N MET A 174 -18.19 5.19 7.04
CA MET A 174 -16.86 5.33 6.44
C MET A 174 -16.96 5.96 5.05
N ILE A 175 -16.95 7.28 5.01
CA ILE A 175 -17.05 8.06 3.76
C ILE A 175 -15.82 7.82 2.88
N GLY A 176 -16.02 7.66 1.58
CA GLY A 176 -14.90 7.65 0.63
C GLY A 176 -14.15 6.33 0.58
N LYS A 177 -12.83 6.42 0.80
CA LYS A 177 -11.89 5.31 0.95
C LYS A 177 -11.40 5.14 2.39
N ILE A 178 -12.10 5.70 3.36
CA ILE A 178 -11.80 5.51 4.79
C ILE A 178 -11.95 4.05 5.20
N ASP A 179 -12.89 3.33 4.58
CA ASP A 179 -13.06 1.89 4.74
C ASP A 179 -11.76 1.12 4.45
N LEU A 180 -11.07 1.47 3.36
CA LEU A 180 -9.78 0.90 3.00
C LEU A 180 -8.65 1.31 3.95
N VAL A 181 -8.72 2.51 4.55
CA VAL A 181 -7.80 2.87 5.63
C VAL A 181 -7.98 1.91 6.81
N PHE A 182 -9.21 1.62 7.21
CA PHE A 182 -9.48 0.71 8.33
C PHE A 182 -9.08 -0.74 8.00
N TYR A 183 -9.38 -1.19 6.78
CA TYR A 183 -9.05 -2.53 6.31
C TYR A 183 -7.53 -2.75 6.16
N ASP A 184 -6.81 -1.85 5.47
CA ASP A 184 -5.41 -2.09 5.09
C ASP A 184 -4.39 -1.64 6.15
N PHE A 185 -4.81 -0.91 7.18
CA PHE A 185 -3.87 -0.38 8.16
C PHE A 185 -3.19 -1.49 8.99
N ILE A 186 -3.81 -2.67 9.09
CA ILE A 186 -3.20 -3.84 9.71
C ILE A 186 -1.90 -4.25 9.00
N TRP A 187 -1.90 -4.27 7.67
CA TRP A 187 -0.72 -4.60 6.87
C TRP A 187 0.36 -3.52 7.01
N PHE A 188 -0.05 -2.25 6.97
CA PHE A 188 0.87 -1.14 7.18
C PHE A 188 1.54 -1.19 8.56
N ALA A 189 0.77 -1.40 9.62
CA ALA A 189 1.30 -1.51 10.98
C ALA A 189 2.18 -2.76 11.17
N LEU A 190 1.80 -3.90 10.56
CA LEU A 190 2.60 -5.12 10.53
C LEU A 190 3.99 -4.85 9.92
N GLY A 191 4.04 -4.09 8.83
CA GLY A 191 5.30 -3.63 8.23
C GLY A 191 6.21 -2.92 9.23
N GLY A 192 5.64 -2.03 10.05
CA GLY A 192 6.38 -1.34 11.10
C GLY A 192 6.95 -2.29 12.16
N VAL A 193 6.18 -3.31 12.56
CA VAL A 193 6.63 -4.37 13.47
C VAL A 193 7.78 -5.15 12.85
N LEU A 194 7.63 -5.59 11.59
CA LEU A 194 8.67 -6.30 10.84
C LEU A 194 9.96 -5.49 10.76
N ALA A 195 9.86 -4.17 10.55
CA ALA A 195 11.04 -3.32 10.48
C ALA A 195 11.85 -3.28 11.79
N LYS A 196 11.20 -3.41 12.95
CA LYS A 196 11.90 -3.53 14.25
C LYS A 196 12.70 -4.83 14.36
N HIS A 197 12.21 -5.90 13.74
CA HIS A 197 12.83 -7.23 13.81
C HIS A 197 13.76 -7.52 12.62
N TYR A 198 13.71 -6.73 11.54
CA TYR A 198 14.45 -7.01 10.32
C TYR A 198 15.96 -7.20 10.53
N VAL A 199 16.62 -6.26 11.22
CA VAL A 199 18.08 -6.33 11.44
C VAL A 199 18.46 -7.53 12.31
N PRO A 200 17.81 -7.79 13.46
CA PRO A 200 18.00 -9.02 14.22
C PRO A 200 17.78 -10.29 13.40
N THR A 201 16.67 -10.38 12.66
CA THR A 201 16.28 -11.58 11.91
C THR A 201 17.21 -11.85 10.75
N LYS A 202 17.58 -10.83 9.96
CA LYS A 202 18.54 -10.98 8.85
C LYS A 202 19.89 -11.47 9.36
N LYS A 203 20.37 -10.92 10.48
CA LYS A 203 21.63 -11.37 11.11
C LYS A 203 21.60 -12.84 11.55
N ILE A 204 20.45 -13.33 12.03
CA ILE A 204 20.28 -14.75 12.41
C ILE A 204 20.24 -15.62 11.15
N LEU A 205 19.51 -15.19 10.12
CA LEU A 205 19.38 -15.92 8.86
C LEU A 205 20.72 -16.04 8.14
N ASP A 206 21.49 -14.95 8.04
CA ASP A 206 22.83 -14.94 7.44
C ASP A 206 23.77 -15.89 8.20
N ARG A 207 23.70 -15.91 9.54
CA ARG A 207 24.47 -16.86 10.37
C ARG A 207 24.04 -18.31 10.14
N ALA A 208 22.74 -18.57 9.98
CA ALA A 208 22.22 -19.91 9.70
C ALA A 208 22.64 -20.39 8.30
N TYR A 209 22.58 -19.53 7.27
CA TYR A 209 23.08 -19.84 5.92
C TYR A 209 24.58 -20.13 5.92
N ILE A 210 25.39 -19.31 6.60
CA ILE A 210 26.83 -19.56 6.74
C ILE A 210 27.06 -20.90 7.45
N GLY A 211 26.31 -21.20 8.52
CA GLY A 211 26.41 -22.48 9.23
C GLY A 211 26.04 -23.69 8.37
N ILE A 212 24.93 -23.62 7.62
CA ILE A 212 24.52 -24.70 6.71
C ILE A 212 25.56 -24.90 5.60
N PHE A 213 26.09 -23.80 5.04
CA PHE A 213 27.11 -23.86 3.99
C PHE A 213 28.43 -24.47 4.51
N THR A 214 28.89 -24.10 5.71
CA THR A 214 30.11 -24.68 6.29
C THR A 214 29.92 -26.14 6.66
N THR A 215 28.76 -26.55 7.19
CA THR A 215 28.46 -27.97 7.45
C THR A 215 28.42 -28.78 6.16
N TYR A 216 27.83 -28.25 5.09
CA TYR A 216 27.83 -28.90 3.77
C TYR A 216 29.25 -29.06 3.21
N MET A 217 30.08 -28.01 3.27
CA MET A 217 31.48 -28.09 2.82
C MET A 217 32.32 -29.07 3.64
N LEU A 218 32.06 -29.20 4.95
CA LEU A 218 32.73 -30.19 5.80
C LEU A 218 32.24 -31.63 5.57
N ALA A 219 31.00 -31.81 5.09
CA ALA A 219 30.44 -33.14 4.80
C ALA A 219 30.84 -33.67 3.41
N VAL A 220 31.35 -32.79 2.53
CA VAL A 220 31.79 -33.13 1.16
C VAL A 220 33.32 -33.32 1.07
N LEU A 221 34.05 -33.03 2.16
CA LEU A 221 35.48 -33.31 2.33
C LEU A 221 35.71 -34.63 3.09
#